data_AF-A0A954KS86-F1
#
_entry.id   AF-A0A954KS86-F1
#
_cell.length_a   1.000
_cell.length_b   1.000
_cell.length_c   1.000
_cell.angle_alpha   90.00
_cell.angle_beta   90.00
_cell.angle_gamma   90.00
#
_symmetry.space_group_name_H-M   'P 1'
#
loop_
_entity.id
_entity.type
_entity.pdbx_description
1 polymer ?
#
loop_
_entity_poly.entity_id
_entity_poly.type
_entity_poly.pdbx_seq_one_letter_code
_entity_poly.pdbx_strand_id
1 'polypeptide(L)'
;SIADWQFEMDLLGWAGLAKAENRLWGITVPLREWKQVLKPEKKKTLNDLAEFIASKAARQRLRPLNIAGTECLASSAFLTVKQLLHKDGVDVRNISPSTPLHEFVNNHFELFYHQINRLAPGVFQHFQLGVENEGNQNPVQKFVEKSWFFGVFVESFFLLLSLFDLKIAAISLLATLALITIAYLVGPTRTIFIWFKDIYTFRDLSERIAALQSIG
;
A
#
# COMPACT_ATOMS: atom_id res chain seq x y z
N SER A 1 19.92 -6.76 10.97
CA SER A 1 21.03 -6.50 10.02
C SER A 1 20.47 -6.17 8.65
N ILE A 2 21.28 -5.77 7.64
CA ILE A 2 20.74 -5.62 6.27
C ILE A 2 20.19 -6.95 5.74
N ALA A 3 20.82 -8.08 6.09
CA ALA A 3 20.34 -9.39 5.68
C ALA A 3 18.93 -9.70 6.20
N ASP A 4 18.68 -9.41 7.49
CA ASP A 4 17.36 -9.65 8.11
C ASP A 4 16.29 -8.73 7.50
N TRP A 5 16.62 -7.46 7.29
CA TRP A 5 15.70 -6.52 6.64
C TRP A 5 15.38 -6.91 5.20
N GLN A 6 16.36 -7.38 4.43
CA GLN A 6 16.13 -7.90 3.07
C GLN A 6 15.24 -9.15 3.08
N PHE A 7 15.36 -9.98 4.11
CA PHE A 7 14.52 -11.16 4.29
C PHE A 7 13.06 -10.77 4.59
N GLU A 8 12.84 -9.76 5.44
CA GLU A 8 11.49 -9.25 5.76
C GLU A 8 10.81 -8.54 4.58
N MET A 9 11.56 -7.87 3.72
CA MET A 9 11.05 -7.15 2.53
C MET A 9 10.79 -8.08 1.32
N ASP A 10 10.37 -9.32 1.60
CA ASP A 10 9.90 -10.30 0.62
C ASP A 10 10.97 -10.74 -0.41
N LEU A 11 12.23 -10.87 0.05
CA LEU A 11 13.39 -11.31 -0.75
C LEU A 11 13.69 -10.45 -1.99
N LEU A 12 13.19 -9.22 -2.05
CA LEU A 12 13.59 -8.28 -3.08
C LEU A 12 15.12 -8.16 -3.10
N GLY A 13 15.73 -8.50 -4.23
CA GLY A 13 17.17 -8.35 -4.39
C GLY A 13 17.60 -6.90 -4.13
N TRP A 14 18.81 -6.70 -3.62
CA TRP A 14 19.33 -5.39 -3.19
C TRP A 14 19.11 -4.24 -4.21
N ALA A 15 19.14 -4.54 -5.52
CA ALA A 15 18.91 -3.55 -6.56
C ALA A 15 17.43 -3.13 -6.67
N GLY A 16 16.49 -4.03 -6.39
CA GLY A 16 15.06 -3.72 -6.28
C GLY A 16 14.79 -2.82 -5.09
N LEU A 17 15.37 -3.15 -3.93
CA LEU A 17 15.30 -2.32 -2.73
C LEU A 17 15.90 -0.94 -2.95
N ALA A 18 17.08 -0.83 -3.55
CA ALA A 18 17.68 0.46 -3.89
C ALA A 18 16.75 1.36 -4.74
N LYS A 19 16.03 0.78 -5.71
CA LYS A 19 15.04 1.52 -6.50
C LYS A 19 13.82 1.91 -5.68
N ALA A 20 13.34 1.02 -4.81
CA ALA A 20 12.22 1.31 -3.92
C ALA A 20 12.56 2.44 -2.94
N GLU A 21 13.74 2.40 -2.32
CA GLU A 21 14.24 3.44 -1.43
C GLU A 21 14.41 4.79 -2.16
N ASN A 22 14.95 4.80 -3.38
CA ASN A 22 15.00 6.01 -4.20
C ASN A 22 13.62 6.65 -4.39
N ARG A 23 12.59 5.84 -4.68
CA ARG A 23 11.20 6.32 -4.82
C ARG A 23 10.64 6.80 -3.49
N LEU A 24 10.80 6.02 -2.43
CA LEU A 24 10.29 6.31 -1.09
C LEU A 24 10.83 7.64 -0.55
N TRP A 25 12.14 7.86 -0.67
CA TRP A 25 12.79 9.06 -0.16
C TRP A 25 12.86 10.21 -1.18
N GLY A 26 12.46 9.96 -2.44
CA GLY A 26 12.57 10.92 -3.53
C GLY A 26 14.01 11.32 -3.85
N ILE A 27 14.96 10.39 -3.68
CA ILE A 27 16.38 10.60 -3.97
C ILE A 27 16.77 9.91 -5.28
N THR A 28 17.79 10.45 -5.95
CA THR A 28 18.32 9.87 -7.19
C THR A 28 19.75 9.43 -6.97
N VAL A 29 19.91 8.26 -6.36
CA VAL A 29 21.22 7.66 -6.09
C VAL A 29 21.49 6.52 -7.07
N PRO A 30 22.67 6.44 -7.70
CA PRO A 30 23.02 5.36 -8.61
C PRO A 30 23.19 4.04 -7.86
N LEU A 31 22.88 2.91 -8.52
CA LEU A 31 22.96 1.57 -7.92
C LEU A 31 24.37 1.23 -7.37
N ARG A 32 25.43 1.83 -7.92
CA ARG A 32 26.80 1.63 -7.45
C ARG A 32 26.99 2.15 -6.02
N GLU A 33 26.42 3.30 -5.69
CA GLU A 33 26.48 3.87 -4.33
C GLU A 33 25.63 3.03 -3.37
N TRP A 34 24.41 2.66 -3.78
CA TRP A 34 23.57 1.74 -3.00
C TRP A 34 24.25 0.41 -2.69
N LYS A 35 24.99 -0.15 -3.65
CA LYS A 35 25.74 -1.40 -3.44
C LYS A 35 26.77 -1.30 -2.31
N GLN A 36 27.38 -0.13 -2.10
CA GLN A 36 28.38 0.06 -1.04
C GLN A 36 27.76 0.04 0.37
N VAL A 37 26.47 0.33 0.47
CA VAL A 37 25.73 0.39 1.74
C VAL A 37 24.93 -0.89 1.98
N LEU A 38 24.44 -1.53 0.92
CA LEU A 38 23.62 -2.75 1.00
C LEU A 38 24.45 -4.04 0.92
N LYS A 39 25.72 -3.99 0.47
CA LYS A 39 26.58 -5.17 0.39
C LYS A 39 27.92 -4.97 1.12
N PRO A 40 28.48 -6.03 1.72
CA PRO A 40 27.85 -7.34 1.92
C PRO A 40 26.78 -7.28 3.04
N GLU A 41 25.62 -7.91 2.84
CA GLU A 41 24.44 -7.74 3.73
C GLU A 41 24.67 -8.21 5.17
N LYS A 42 25.59 -9.15 5.39
CA LYS A 42 25.93 -9.69 6.71
C LYS A 42 26.82 -8.76 7.55
N LYS A 43 27.47 -7.77 6.93
CA LYS A 43 28.36 -6.81 7.62
C LYS A 43 27.75 -5.43 7.76
N LYS A 44 26.86 -5.06 6.85
CA LYS A 44 26.22 -3.74 6.83
C LYS A 44 25.04 -3.69 7.80
N THR A 45 24.87 -2.54 8.44
CA THR A 45 23.83 -2.32 9.45
C THR A 45 22.72 -1.44 8.92
N LEU A 46 21.54 -1.52 9.57
CA LEU A 46 20.45 -0.58 9.29
C LEU A 46 20.81 0.85 9.69
N ASN A 47 21.74 1.03 10.64
CA ASN A 47 22.25 2.35 11.00
C ASN A 47 23.03 2.98 9.83
N ASP A 48 23.94 2.22 9.19
CA ASP A 48 24.68 2.70 8.01
C ASP A 48 23.73 3.09 6.87
N LEU A 49 22.66 2.31 6.69
CA LEU A 49 21.61 2.58 5.70
C LEU A 49 20.85 3.85 6.04
N ALA A 50 20.44 4.02 7.30
CA ALA A 50 19.73 5.20 7.77
C ALA A 50 20.58 6.46 7.63
N GLU A 51 21.86 6.41 8.01
CA GLU A 51 22.81 7.52 7.84
C GLU A 51 23.01 7.86 6.36
N PHE A 52 23.15 6.85 5.50
CA PHE A 52 23.28 7.06 4.07
C PHE A 52 22.05 7.78 3.48
N ILE A 53 20.85 7.30 3.81
CA ILE A 53 19.59 7.92 3.37
C ILE A 53 19.48 9.33 3.93
N ALA A 54 19.75 9.54 5.22
CA ALA A 54 19.68 10.85 5.87
C ALA A 54 20.64 11.86 5.22
N SER A 55 21.80 11.42 4.74
CA SER A 55 22.77 12.30 4.04
C SER A 55 22.31 12.77 2.65
N LYS A 56 21.34 12.08 2.04
CA LYS A 56 20.88 12.34 0.66
C LYS A 56 19.44 12.86 0.61
N ALA A 57 18.61 12.44 1.55
CA ALA A 57 17.19 12.76 1.57
C ALA A 57 16.96 14.16 2.15
N ALA A 58 16.19 14.97 1.44
CA ALA A 58 15.72 16.26 1.93
C ALA A 58 14.31 16.10 2.52
N ARG A 59 14.17 16.35 3.82
CA ARG A 59 12.86 16.44 4.46
C ARG A 59 12.30 17.85 4.30
N GLN A 60 11.07 17.96 3.78
CA GLN A 60 10.38 19.24 3.74
C GLN A 60 9.99 19.65 5.16
N ARG A 61 10.59 20.72 5.68
CA ARG A 61 10.18 21.35 6.95
C ARG A 61 8.96 22.23 6.70
N LEU A 62 7.88 21.98 7.44
CA LEU A 62 6.70 22.83 7.44
C LEU A 62 7.00 24.09 8.24
N ARG A 63 6.49 25.22 7.76
CA ARG A 63 6.49 26.47 8.52
C ARG A 63 5.13 26.64 9.17
N PRO A 64 5.05 27.02 10.46
CA PRO A 64 3.77 27.31 11.10
C PRO A 64 3.01 28.36 10.28
N LEU A 65 1.70 28.14 10.13
CA LEU A 65 0.83 29.13 9.51
C LEU A 65 0.19 29.97 10.62
N ASN A 66 0.19 31.29 10.46
CA ASN A 66 -0.54 32.17 11.35
C ASN A 66 -2.03 32.13 10.98
N ILE A 67 -2.86 31.59 11.87
CA ILE A 67 -4.31 31.59 11.75
C ILE A 67 -4.88 32.34 12.95
N ALA A 68 -5.56 33.45 12.68
CA ALA A 68 -6.18 34.30 13.70
C ALA A 68 -5.23 34.72 14.84
N GLY A 69 -3.95 34.94 14.52
CA GLY A 69 -2.93 35.37 15.49
C GLY A 69 -2.13 34.23 16.12
N THR A 70 -2.51 32.97 15.90
CA THR A 70 -1.82 31.80 16.46
C THR A 70 -1.03 31.06 15.40
N GLU A 71 0.24 30.79 15.68
CA GLU A 71 1.07 29.92 14.86
C GLU A 71 0.62 28.45 15.00
N CYS A 72 0.14 27.85 13.91
CA CYS A 72 -0.35 26.47 13.91
C CYS A 72 0.40 25.62 12.87
N LEU A 73 1.24 24.72 13.36
CA LEU A 73 1.96 23.76 12.51
C LEU A 73 1.03 22.68 11.95
N ALA A 74 0.02 22.25 12.72
CA ALA A 74 -0.96 21.27 12.27
C ALA A 74 -1.78 21.79 11.07
N SER A 75 -2.15 23.08 11.06
CA SER A 75 -2.83 23.66 9.90
C SER A 75 -1.94 23.71 8.66
N SER A 76 -0.65 23.99 8.83
CA SER A 76 0.34 23.93 7.73
C SER A 76 0.48 22.51 7.19
N ALA A 77 0.51 21.51 8.08
CA ALA A 77 0.52 20.09 7.71
C ALA A 77 -0.74 19.71 6.92
N PHE A 78 -1.93 20.09 7.39
CA PHE A 78 -3.19 19.82 6.70
C PHE A 78 -3.21 20.39 5.28
N LEU A 79 -2.83 21.67 5.12
CA LEU A 79 -2.79 22.31 3.81
C LEU A 79 -1.75 21.67 2.88
N THR A 80 -0.61 21.25 3.43
CA THR A 80 0.41 20.55 2.64
C THR A 80 -0.09 19.19 2.17
N VAL A 81 -0.73 18.40 3.04
CA VAL A 81 -1.35 17.12 2.67
C VAL A 81 -2.43 17.34 1.60
N LYS A 82 -3.29 18.34 1.79
CA LYS A 82 -4.32 18.72 0.82
C LYS A 82 -3.72 19.12 -0.54
N GLN A 83 -2.58 19.82 -0.54
CA GLN A 83 -1.87 20.18 -1.76
C GLN A 83 -1.25 18.96 -2.46
N LEU A 84 -0.70 18.00 -1.69
CA LEU A 84 -0.18 16.74 -2.26
C LEU A 84 -1.30 15.93 -2.92
N LEU A 85 -2.46 15.79 -2.25
CA LEU A 85 -3.63 15.13 -2.82
C LEU A 85 -4.11 15.81 -4.11
N HIS A 86 -4.18 17.14 -4.13
CA HIS A 86 -4.55 17.88 -5.33
C HIS A 86 -3.55 17.66 -6.48
N LYS A 87 -2.24 17.59 -6.19
CA LYS A 87 -1.21 17.30 -7.21
C LYS A 87 -1.34 15.89 -7.79
N ASP A 88 -1.92 14.96 -7.04
CA ASP A 88 -2.20 13.58 -7.45
C ASP A 88 -3.55 13.44 -8.18
N GLY A 89 -4.25 14.55 -8.44
CA GLY A 89 -5.51 14.59 -9.18
C GLY A 89 -6.76 14.40 -8.31
N VAL A 90 -6.64 14.37 -6.98
CA VAL A 90 -7.78 14.26 -6.08
C VAL A 90 -8.54 15.59 -6.00
N ASP A 91 -9.87 15.54 -6.11
CA ASP A 91 -10.70 16.73 -5.85
C ASP A 91 -10.75 17.02 -4.35
N VAL A 92 -10.02 18.06 -3.94
CA VAL A 92 -9.87 18.41 -2.53
C VAL A 92 -10.87 19.45 -2.03
N ARG A 93 -11.82 19.91 -2.87
CA ARG A 93 -12.74 21.01 -2.50
C ARG A 93 -13.53 20.73 -1.23
N ASN A 94 -13.99 19.49 -1.07
CA ASN A 94 -14.80 19.05 0.06
C ASN A 94 -13.98 18.42 1.21
N ILE A 95 -12.65 18.40 1.11
CA ILE A 95 -11.79 17.86 2.18
C ILE A 95 -11.63 18.92 3.27
N SER A 96 -12.06 18.53 4.46
CA SER A 96 -11.98 19.29 5.72
C SER A 96 -11.19 18.49 6.77
N PRO A 97 -10.76 19.12 7.89
CA PRO A 97 -10.03 18.40 8.93
C PRO A 97 -10.81 17.21 9.55
N SER A 98 -12.14 17.26 9.59
CA SER A 98 -12.98 16.18 10.10
C SER A 98 -13.31 15.11 9.05
N THR A 99 -12.86 15.27 7.81
CA THR A 99 -13.07 14.28 6.76
C THR A 99 -12.38 12.95 7.14
N PRO A 100 -13.06 11.80 7.03
CA PRO A 100 -12.47 10.50 7.31
C PRO A 100 -11.28 10.21 6.40
N LEU A 101 -10.19 9.71 6.98
CA LEU A 101 -8.94 9.49 6.26
C LEU A 101 -8.95 8.21 5.42
N HIS A 102 -9.59 7.16 5.93
CA HIS A 102 -9.55 5.81 5.36
C HIS A 102 -10.05 5.75 3.90
N GLU A 103 -11.05 6.55 3.53
CA GLU A 103 -11.57 6.65 2.16
C GLU A 103 -10.48 7.07 1.15
N PHE A 104 -9.55 7.92 1.58
CA PHE A 104 -8.46 8.41 0.74
C PHE A 104 -7.25 7.47 0.76
N VAL A 105 -6.96 6.88 1.91
CA VAL A 105 -5.79 5.99 2.08
C VAL A 105 -5.91 4.76 1.19
N ASN A 106 -7.10 4.15 1.11
CA ASN A 106 -7.28 2.93 0.31
C ASN A 106 -7.17 3.20 -1.20
N ASN A 107 -7.64 4.37 -1.66
CA ASN A 107 -7.62 4.73 -3.08
C ASN A 107 -6.27 5.35 -3.52
N HIS A 108 -5.53 5.95 -2.59
CA HIS A 108 -4.29 6.69 -2.86
C HIS A 108 -3.12 6.20 -1.99
N PHE A 109 -3.06 4.90 -1.69
CA PHE A 109 -2.08 4.35 -0.74
C PHE A 109 -0.63 4.74 -1.08
N GLU A 110 -0.26 4.70 -2.35
CA GLU A 110 1.06 5.11 -2.85
C GLU A 110 1.42 6.55 -2.43
N LEU A 111 0.47 7.49 -2.51
CA LEU A 111 0.67 8.87 -2.07
C LEU A 111 0.90 8.96 -0.56
N PHE A 112 0.13 8.22 0.23
CA PHE A 112 0.26 8.20 1.68
C PHE A 112 1.61 7.58 2.09
N TYR A 113 1.93 6.42 1.54
CA TYR A 113 3.13 5.67 1.87
C TYR A 113 4.42 6.37 1.43
N HIS A 114 4.41 7.07 0.29
CA HIS A 114 5.59 7.76 -0.22
C HIS A 114 5.63 9.24 0.16
N GLN A 115 4.67 10.03 -0.32
CA GLN A 115 4.76 11.49 -0.23
C GLN A 115 4.49 12.00 1.19
N ILE A 116 3.44 11.48 1.84
CA ILE A 116 3.07 11.92 3.19
C ILE A 116 4.05 11.36 4.22
N ASN A 117 4.46 10.09 4.10
CA ASN A 117 5.49 9.53 4.98
C ASN A 117 6.84 10.28 4.86
N ARG A 118 7.19 10.83 3.69
CA ARG A 118 8.39 11.67 3.54
C ARG A 118 8.29 13.02 4.28
N LEU A 119 7.09 13.58 4.45
CA LEU A 119 6.90 14.79 5.27
C LEU A 119 7.20 14.51 6.75
N ALA A 120 6.75 13.36 7.26
CA ALA A 120 6.96 12.93 8.63
C ALA A 120 7.21 11.42 8.69
N PRO A 121 8.48 10.99 8.62
CA PRO A 121 8.82 9.58 8.72
C PRO A 121 8.29 8.99 10.03
N GLY A 122 7.57 7.87 9.92
CA GLY A 122 6.99 7.19 11.07
C GLY A 122 5.58 7.66 11.46
N VAL A 123 4.95 8.52 10.66
CA VAL A 123 3.55 8.91 10.87
C VAL A 123 2.60 7.69 10.84
N PHE A 124 2.93 6.65 10.06
CA PHE A 124 2.12 5.43 9.87
C PHE A 124 2.66 4.18 10.56
N GLN A 125 3.41 4.31 11.67
CA GLN A 125 4.07 3.18 12.36
C GLN A 125 3.15 2.03 12.81
N HIS A 126 1.84 2.25 12.92
CA HIS A 126 0.87 1.23 13.30
C HIS A 126 -0.30 1.23 12.31
N PHE A 127 -0.20 0.42 11.27
CA PHE A 127 -1.32 0.13 10.37
C PHE A 127 -1.83 -1.29 10.60
N GLN A 128 -3.14 -1.46 10.46
CA GLN A 128 -3.81 -2.75 10.48
C GLN A 128 -4.36 -3.01 9.08
N LEU A 129 -4.04 -4.19 8.56
CA LEU A 129 -4.63 -4.70 7.34
C LEU A 129 -5.96 -5.36 7.72
N GLY A 130 -7.05 -4.75 7.29
CA GLY A 130 -8.38 -5.36 7.31
C GLY A 130 -8.68 -5.95 5.95
N VAL A 131 -9.11 -7.20 5.88
CA VAL A 131 -9.83 -7.69 4.71
C VAL A 131 -11.30 -7.37 4.96
N GLU A 132 -11.98 -6.77 3.99
CA GLU A 132 -13.42 -6.55 4.12
C GLU A 132 -14.10 -7.89 4.44
N ASN A 133 -14.77 -7.94 5.59
CA ASN A 133 -15.44 -9.14 6.05
C ASN A 133 -16.46 -9.60 4.99
N GLU A 134 -16.58 -10.92 4.80
CA GLU A 134 -17.55 -11.61 3.93
C GLU A 134 -19.00 -11.07 4.04
N GLY A 135 -19.33 -10.31 5.09
CA GLY A 135 -20.60 -9.63 5.27
C GLY A 135 -20.95 -8.58 4.20
N ASN A 136 -19.99 -7.77 3.73
CA ASN A 136 -20.26 -6.63 2.83
C ASN A 136 -19.96 -6.90 1.34
N GLN A 137 -19.65 -8.17 0.99
CA GLN A 137 -19.51 -8.54 -0.41
C GLN A 137 -20.84 -8.32 -1.16
N ASN A 138 -20.74 -7.72 -2.35
CA ASN A 138 -21.87 -7.55 -3.27
C ASN A 138 -22.58 -8.91 -3.46
N PRO A 139 -23.92 -8.99 -3.41
CA PRO A 139 -24.66 -10.25 -3.62
C PRO A 139 -24.25 -10.99 -4.90
N VAL A 140 -23.84 -10.26 -5.95
CA VAL A 140 -23.29 -10.85 -7.18
C VAL A 140 -21.98 -11.62 -6.91
N GLN A 141 -21.07 -11.06 -6.11
CA GLN A 141 -19.80 -11.68 -5.78
C GLN A 141 -20.00 -12.93 -4.91
N LYS A 142 -20.89 -12.87 -3.92
CA LYS A 142 -21.28 -14.07 -3.13
C LYS A 142 -21.87 -15.16 -4.00
N PHE A 143 -22.68 -14.79 -4.99
CA PHE A 143 -23.26 -15.72 -5.95
C PHE A 143 -22.18 -16.35 -6.83
N VAL A 144 -21.21 -15.57 -7.31
CA VAL A 144 -20.09 -16.08 -8.12
C VAL A 144 -19.18 -17.01 -7.32
N GLU A 145 -18.81 -16.64 -6.08
CA GLU A 145 -17.99 -17.50 -5.22
C GLU A 145 -18.69 -18.85 -4.94
N LYS A 146 -19.99 -18.83 -4.58
CA LYS A 146 -20.77 -20.06 -4.40
C LYS A 146 -20.92 -20.87 -5.69
N SER A 147 -21.13 -20.20 -6.82
CA SER A 147 -21.24 -20.85 -8.13
C SER A 147 -19.93 -21.49 -8.58
N TRP A 148 -18.78 -20.90 -8.18
CA TRP A 148 -17.47 -21.48 -8.44
C TRP A 148 -17.27 -22.81 -7.70
N PHE A 149 -17.58 -22.87 -6.40
CA PHE A 149 -17.50 -24.12 -5.64
C PHE A 149 -18.40 -25.22 -6.23
N PHE A 150 -19.61 -24.85 -6.66
CA PHE A 150 -20.51 -25.78 -7.34
C PHE A 150 -19.96 -26.23 -8.70
N GLY A 151 -19.42 -25.31 -9.50
CA GLY A 151 -18.80 -25.61 -10.79
C GLY A 151 -17.61 -26.55 -10.69
N VAL A 152 -16.73 -26.38 -9.70
CA VAL A 152 -15.59 -27.28 -9.44
C VAL A 152 -16.07 -28.67 -9.03
N PHE A 153 -17.14 -28.76 -8.23
CA PHE A 153 -17.74 -30.03 -7.84
C PHE A 153 -18.33 -30.78 -9.04
N VAL A 154 -19.05 -30.08 -9.91
CA VAL A 154 -19.62 -30.65 -11.14
C VAL A 154 -18.52 -31.08 -12.12
N GLU A 155 -17.48 -30.26 -12.33
CA GLU A 155 -16.35 -30.63 -13.18
C GLU A 155 -15.59 -31.84 -12.65
N SER A 156 -15.43 -31.97 -11.33
CA SER A 156 -14.79 -33.16 -10.73
C SER A 156 -15.55 -34.45 -11.09
N PHE A 157 -16.88 -34.38 -11.22
CA PHE A 157 -17.70 -35.50 -11.68
C PHE A 157 -17.54 -35.77 -13.18
N PHE A 158 -17.50 -34.73 -14.03
CA PHE A 158 -17.27 -34.88 -15.47
C PHE A 158 -15.86 -35.39 -15.81
N LEU A 159 -14.84 -35.00 -15.04
CA LEU A 159 -13.49 -35.55 -15.15
C LEU A 159 -13.46 -37.05 -14.86
N LEU A 160 -14.22 -37.52 -13.87
CA LEU A 160 -14.33 -38.97 -13.59
C LEU A 160 -15.03 -39.73 -14.72
N LEU A 161 -16.08 -39.15 -15.32
CA LEU A 161 -16.78 -39.74 -16.47
C LEU A 161 -15.97 -39.69 -17.77
N SER A 162 -15.08 -38.71 -17.91
CA SER A 162 -14.23 -38.53 -19.10
C SER A 162 -13.27 -39.70 -19.36
N LEU A 163 -13.01 -40.54 -18.34
CA LEU A 163 -12.23 -41.77 -18.47
C LEU A 163 -12.89 -42.80 -19.40
N PHE A 164 -14.19 -42.66 -19.67
CA PHE A 164 -14.98 -43.63 -20.43
C PHE A 164 -15.38 -43.13 -21.84
N ASP A 165 -15.27 -41.84 -22.15
CA ASP A 165 -15.63 -41.27 -23.46
C ASP A 165 -14.82 -40.00 -23.79
N LEU A 166 -14.17 -40.00 -24.95
CA LEU A 166 -13.35 -38.90 -25.45
C LEU A 166 -14.16 -37.60 -25.69
N LYS A 167 -15.45 -37.70 -26.02
CA LYS A 167 -16.32 -36.54 -26.19
C LYS A 167 -16.59 -35.85 -24.85
N ILE A 168 -16.73 -36.64 -23.78
CA ILE A 168 -16.88 -36.12 -22.42
C ILE A 168 -15.59 -35.41 -21.98
N ALA A 169 -14.43 -35.97 -22.33
CA ALA A 169 -13.13 -35.32 -22.07
C ALA A 169 -13.00 -33.95 -22.74
N ALA A 170 -13.43 -33.82 -24.01
CA ALA A 170 -13.40 -32.54 -24.73
C ALA A 170 -14.32 -31.49 -24.09
N ILE A 171 -15.50 -31.90 -23.62
CA ILE A 171 -16.47 -31.00 -22.95
C ILE A 171 -15.90 -30.50 -21.61
N SER A 172 -15.33 -31.39 -20.78
CA SER A 172 -14.74 -31.01 -19.49
C SER A 172 -13.54 -30.08 -19.65
N LEU A 173 -12.71 -30.28 -20.68
CA LEU A 173 -11.60 -29.37 -20.98
C LEU A 173 -12.09 -27.95 -21.29
N LEU A 174 -13.12 -27.82 -22.14
CA LEU A 174 -13.71 -26.53 -22.50
C LEU A 174 -14.35 -25.83 -21.30
N ALA A 175 -15.07 -26.58 -20.46
CA ALA A 175 -15.69 -26.05 -19.26
C ALA A 175 -14.64 -25.61 -18.21
N THR A 176 -13.53 -26.35 -18.07
CA THR A 176 -12.40 -25.96 -17.23
C THR A 176 -11.78 -24.64 -17.71
N LEU A 177 -11.54 -24.49 -19.02
CA LEU A 177 -11.01 -23.24 -19.59
C LEU A 177 -11.98 -22.07 -19.38
N ALA A 178 -13.28 -22.29 -19.50
CA ALA A 178 -14.29 -21.28 -19.22
C ALA A 178 -14.28 -20.85 -17.75
N LEU A 179 -14.21 -21.80 -16.80
CA LEU A 179 -14.12 -21.50 -15.36
C LEU A 179 -12.86 -20.71 -15.01
N ILE A 180 -11.70 -21.07 -15.58
CA ILE A 180 -10.45 -20.33 -15.40
C ILE A 180 -10.59 -18.90 -15.95
N THR A 181 -11.20 -18.74 -17.11
CA THR A 181 -11.40 -17.42 -17.73
C THR A 181 -12.33 -16.55 -16.87
N ILE A 182 -13.41 -17.11 -16.35
CA ILE A 182 -14.32 -16.42 -15.43
C ILE A 182 -13.61 -16.06 -14.13
N ALA A 183 -12.82 -16.98 -13.55
CA ALA A 183 -12.04 -16.70 -12.34
C ALA A 183 -11.03 -15.57 -12.56
N TYR A 184 -10.42 -15.50 -13.74
CA TYR A 184 -9.49 -14.42 -14.10
C TYR A 184 -10.21 -13.08 -14.32
N LEU A 185 -11.39 -13.10 -14.96
CA LEU A 185 -12.18 -11.89 -15.24
C LEU A 185 -12.86 -11.34 -13.98
N VAL A 186 -13.32 -12.22 -13.09
CA VAL A 186 -13.97 -11.81 -11.85
C VAL A 186 -12.92 -11.47 -10.79
N GLY A 187 -11.88 -12.28 -10.67
CA GLY A 187 -10.78 -12.09 -9.72
C GLY A 187 -11.23 -12.04 -8.25
N PRO A 188 -10.37 -12.41 -7.28
CA PRO A 188 -10.65 -12.04 -5.91
C PRO A 188 -10.46 -10.53 -5.77
N THR A 189 -11.54 -9.75 -5.87
CA THR A 189 -11.59 -8.37 -5.39
C THR A 189 -11.66 -8.40 -3.86
N ARG A 190 -10.64 -8.98 -3.23
CA ARG A 190 -10.41 -8.74 -1.80
C ARG A 190 -9.81 -7.35 -1.72
N THR A 191 -10.68 -6.36 -1.59
CA THR A 191 -10.25 -5.01 -1.27
C THR A 191 -9.58 -5.07 0.10
N ILE A 192 -8.25 -4.91 0.11
CA ILE A 192 -7.49 -4.79 1.35
C ILE A 192 -7.73 -3.37 1.83
N PHE A 193 -8.35 -3.23 2.99
CA PHE A 193 -8.52 -1.95 3.65
C PHE A 193 -7.38 -1.73 4.62
N ILE A 194 -6.76 -0.56 4.52
CA ILE A 194 -5.66 -0.13 5.37
C ILE A 194 -6.23 0.85 6.38
N TRP A 195 -6.21 0.47 7.65
CA TRP A 195 -6.63 1.31 8.75
C TRP A 195 -5.41 1.70 9.57
N PHE A 196 -5.27 2.98 9.91
CA PHE A 196 -4.22 3.42 10.82
C PHE A 196 -4.76 3.40 12.24
N LYS A 197 -4.01 2.76 13.13
CA LYS A 197 -4.32 2.80 14.55
C LYS A 197 -4.13 4.24 15.02
N ASP A 198 -5.17 4.81 15.61
CA ASP A 198 -5.18 6.16 16.22
C ASP A 198 -5.13 7.34 15.21
N ILE A 199 -5.44 7.12 13.93
CA ILE A 199 -5.58 8.20 12.93
C ILE A 199 -6.86 7.99 12.13
N TYR A 200 -7.92 8.73 12.45
CA TYR A 200 -9.23 8.55 11.84
C TYR A 200 -9.56 9.64 10.81
N THR A 201 -9.06 10.85 11.04
CA THR A 201 -9.37 12.05 10.26
C THR A 201 -8.11 12.74 9.75
N PHE A 202 -8.29 13.67 8.81
CA PHE A 202 -7.19 14.54 8.36
C PHE A 202 -6.63 15.43 9.47
N ARG A 203 -7.43 15.78 10.48
CA ARG A 203 -6.97 16.49 11.68
C ARG A 203 -5.94 15.65 12.43
N ASP A 204 -6.29 14.41 12.77
CA ASP A 204 -5.41 13.49 13.52
C ASP A 204 -4.08 13.29 12.80
N LEU A 205 -4.14 13.12 11.48
CA LEU A 205 -2.95 13.01 10.63
C LEU A 205 -2.08 14.27 10.74
N SER A 206 -2.69 15.44 10.63
CA SER A 206 -1.99 16.73 10.61
C SER A 206 -1.35 17.06 11.96
N GLU A 207 -2.03 16.75 13.06
CA GLU A 207 -1.51 16.87 14.43
C GLU A 207 -0.30 15.96 14.63
N ARG A 208 -0.37 14.71 14.14
CA ARG A 208 0.74 13.76 14.25
C ARG A 208 1.95 14.15 13.40
N ILE A 209 1.72 14.66 12.18
CA ILE A 209 2.79 15.24 11.34
C ILE A 209 3.44 16.41 12.06
N ALA A 210 2.64 17.31 12.65
CA ALA A 210 3.16 18.45 13.39
C ALA A 210 4.00 18.02 14.60
N ALA A 211 3.55 17.04 15.39
CA ALA A 211 4.30 16.49 16.51
C ALA A 211 5.63 15.86 16.07
N LEU A 212 5.66 15.14 14.95
CA LEU A 212 6.90 14.55 14.40
C LEU A 212 7.84 15.60 13.77
N GLN A 213 7.35 16.80 13.47
CA GLN A 213 8.16 17.90 12.96
C GLN A 213 8.64 18.87 14.06
N SER A 214 8.02 18.87 15.24
CA SER A 214 8.52 19.64 16.37
C SER A 214 9.70 18.98 17.08
N ILE A 215 9.89 17.66 16.91
CA ILE A 215 10.91 16.86 17.60
C ILE A 215 12.26 16.81 16.85
N GLY A 216 12.35 17.20 15.57
CA GLY A 216 13.61 17.12 14.78
C GLY A 216 13.80 18.23 13.75
#